data_AF-D6SSZ2-F1
#
_entry.id   AF-D6SSZ2-F1
#
_cell.length_a   1.000
_cell.length_b   1.000
_cell.length_c   1.000
_cell.angle_alpha   90.00
_cell.angle_beta   90.00
_cell.angle_gamma   90.00
#
_symmetry.space_group_name_H-M   'P 1'
#
loop_
_entity.id
_entity.type
_entity.pdbx_description
1 polymer ?
#
loop_
_entity_poly.entity_id
_entity_poly.type
_entity_poly.pdbx_seq_one_letter_code
_entity_poly.pdbx_strand_id
1 'polypeptide(L)' 'MHIFADGISKVTLSSGNLRIKLTQQGTDNEQIQAGTLIIPASQASSFLNGLAGSLRELDEKLKAQKQEQEQQ' A
#
# COMPACT_ATOMS: atom_id res chain seq x y z
N MET A 1 2.18 15.44 -5.69
CA MET A 1 3.36 14.80 -5.08
C MET A 1 3.01 13.33 -4.92
N HIS A 2 3.74 12.44 -5.57
CA HIS A 2 3.51 10.99 -5.51
C HIS A 2 4.69 10.35 -4.79
N ILE A 3 4.43 9.38 -3.93
CA ILE A 3 5.46 8.59 -3.27
C ILE A 3 5.49 7.25 -4.01
N PHE A 4 6.66 6.87 -4.50
CA PHE A 4 6.90 5.52 -4.97
C PHE A 4 7.32 4.68 -3.77
N ALA A 5 6.56 3.64 -3.45
CA ALA A 5 6.86 2.74 -2.35
C ALA A 5 6.48 1.33 -2.77
N ASP A 6 7.44 0.41 -2.63
CA ASP A 6 7.25 -1.02 -2.91
C ASP A 6 7.32 -1.85 -1.62
N GLY A 7 7.65 -1.22 -0.49
CA GLY A 7 7.80 -1.87 0.80
C GLY A 7 7.19 -1.11 1.97
N ILE A 8 6.81 -1.88 2.99
CA ILE A 8 6.45 -1.37 4.32
C ILE A 8 7.51 -1.89 5.29
N SER A 9 8.26 -0.99 5.92
CA SER A 9 9.33 -1.39 6.86
C SER A 9 8.86 -1.44 8.31
N LYS A 10 7.97 -0.52 8.73
CA LYS A 10 7.53 -0.44 10.12
C LYS A 10 6.16 0.19 10.25
N VAL A 11 5.32 -0.40 11.09
CA VAL A 11 4.04 0.18 11.50
C VAL A 11 4.11 0.51 12.99
N THR A 12 3.80 1.74 13.36
CA THR A 12 3.75 2.17 14.76
C THR A 12 2.47 2.95 15.06
N LEU A 13 1.96 2.83 16.28
CA LEU A 13 0.89 3.67 16.81
C LEU A 13 1.51 4.61 17.85
N SER A 14 1.43 5.92 17.62
CA SER A 14 1.99 6.92 18.53
C SER A 14 1.20 8.22 18.45
N SER A 15 0.96 8.87 19.60
CA SER A 15 0.23 10.14 19.68
C SER A 15 -1.12 10.12 18.93
N GLY A 16 -1.88 9.02 19.06
CA GLY A 16 -3.17 8.86 18.38
C GLY A 16 -3.09 8.72 16.86
N ASN A 17 -1.91 8.45 16.30
CA ASN A 17 -1.69 8.27 14.86
C ASN A 17 -1.00 6.95 14.56
N LEU A 18 -1.54 6.22 13.59
CA LEU A 18 -0.87 5.10 12.93
C LEU A 18 0.14 5.65 11.92
N ARG A 19 1.39 5.23 12.02
CA ARG A 19 2.49 5.66 11.17
C ARG A 19 3.06 4.42 10.48
N ILE A 20 3.07 4.45 9.16
CA ILE A 20 3.57 3.38 8.31
C ILE A 20 4.79 3.93 7.59
N LYS A 21 5.98 3.43 7.93
CA LYS A 21 7.21 3.74 7.21
C LYS A 21 7.24 2.97 5.90
N LEU A 22 7.34 3.71 4.81
CA LEU A 22 7.37 3.19 3.45
C LEU A 22 8.82 3.15 2.97
N THR A 23 9.18 2.08 2.29
CA THR A 23 10.49 1.89 1.65
C THR A 23 10.32 1.67 0.14
N GLN A 24 11.39 1.92 -0.59
CA GLN A 24 11.52 1.54 -1.99
C GLN A 24 12.86 0.82 -2.20
N GLN A 25 12.95 -0.08 -3.18
CA GLN A 25 14.22 -0.67 -3.58
C GLN A 25 15.07 0.32 -4.39
N GLY A 26 16.30 0.53 -3.94
CA GLY A 26 17.32 1.29 -4.65
C GLY A 26 18.08 0.46 -5.70
N THR A 27 18.99 1.11 -6.42
CA THR A 27 19.81 0.54 -7.50
C THR A 27 20.76 -0.59 -7.10
N ASP A 28 20.94 -0.85 -5.79
CA ASP A 28 21.91 -1.83 -5.27
C ASP A 28 21.27 -2.79 -4.24
N ASN A 29 19.99 -3.10 -4.43
CA ASN A 29 19.19 -3.93 -3.52
C ASN A 29 19.05 -3.35 -2.09
N GLU A 30 19.45 -2.10 -1.88
CA GLU A 30 19.31 -1.39 -0.62
C GLU A 30 17.88 -0.85 -0.47
N GLN A 31 17.27 -1.07 0.70
CA GLN A 31 15.99 -0.46 1.03
C GLN A 31 16.18 0.99 1.46
N ILE A 32 15.73 1.93 0.63
CA ILE A 32 15.76 3.35 0.94
C ILE A 32 14.40 3.81 1.46
N GLN A 33 14.40 4.78 2.37
CA GLN A 33 13.16 5.30 2.95
C GLN A 33 12.41 6.16 1.91
N ALA A 34 11.25 5.70 1.47
CA ALA A 34 10.40 6.41 0.53
C ALA A 34 9.52 7.48 1.22
N GLY A 35 9.07 7.21 2.45
CA GLY A 35 8.23 8.15 3.18
C GLY A 35 7.59 7.60 4.44
N THR A 36 6.59 8.31 4.96
CA THR A 36 5.76 7.84 6.08
C THR A 36 4.31 8.20 5.82
N LEU A 37 3.46 7.18 5.72
CA LEU A 37 2.01 7.34 5.69
C LEU A 37 1.51 7.49 7.13
N ILE A 38 0.79 8.57 7.41
CA ILE A 38 0.23 8.87 8.73
C ILE A 38 -1.28 8.83 8.63
N ILE A 39 -1.92 8.05 9.49
CA ILE A 39 -3.37 7.87 9.54
C ILE A 39 -3.84 8.13 10.97
N PRO A 40 -4.83 9.01 11.21
CA PRO A 40 -5.42 9.16 12.54
C PRO A 40 -5.96 7.83 13.04
N ALA A 41 -5.65 7.44 14.27
CA ALA A 41 -6.03 6.13 14.82
C ALA A 41 -7.57 5.96 14.85
N SER A 42 -8.31 7.03 15.08
CA SER A 42 -9.78 7.05 15.03
C SER A 42 -10.35 6.73 13.65
N GLN A 43 -9.58 6.94 12.58
CA GLN A 43 -9.98 6.70 11.20
C GLN A 43 -9.29 5.47 10.59
N ALA A 44 -8.36 4.84 11.33
CA ALA A 44 -7.51 3.78 10.81
C ALA A 44 -8.33 2.58 10.31
N SER A 45 -9.33 2.12 11.07
CA SER A 45 -10.17 0.99 10.66
C SER A 45 -10.90 1.26 9.34
N SER A 46 -11.54 2.42 9.21
CA SER A 46 -12.26 2.79 7.98
C SER A 46 -11.31 2.96 6.79
N PHE A 47 -10.13 3.55 7.00
CA PHE A 47 -9.11 3.70 5.97
C PHE A 47 -8.59 2.34 5.48
N LEU A 48 -8.26 1.43 6.40
CA LEU A 48 -7.79 0.09 6.07
C LEU A 48 -8.85 -0.74 5.35
N ASN A 49 -10.11 -0.64 5.77
CA ASN A 49 -11.22 -1.32 5.10
C ASN A 49 -11.45 -0.80 3.69
N GLY A 50 -11.36 0.52 3.48
CA GLY A 50 -11.41 1.12 2.14
C GLY A 50 -10.28 0.62 1.25
N LEU A 51 -9.05 0.59 1.76
CA LEU A 51 -7.89 0.04 1.05
C LEU A 51 -8.06 -1.44 0.69
N ALA A 52 -8.48 -2.27 1.65
CA ALA A 52 -8.70 -3.69 1.42
C ALA A 52 -9.79 -3.94 0.37
N GLY A 53 -10.89 -3.18 0.42
CA GLY A 53 -11.95 -3.24 -0.58
C GLY A 53 -11.46 -2.87 -1.98
N SER A 54 -10.79 -1.73 -2.12
CA SER A 54 -10.28 -1.27 -3.42
C SER A 54 -9.22 -2.21 -4.00
N LEU A 55 -8.34 -2.77 -3.16
CA LEU A 55 -7.34 -3.76 -3.61
C LEU A 55 -8.00 -5.06 -4.08
N ARG A 56 -9.07 -5.51 -3.43
CA ARG A 56 -9.82 -6.68 -3.86
C ARG A 56 -10.51 -6.46 -5.21
N GLU A 57 -11.18 -5.31 -5.39
CA GLU A 57 -11.80 -4.96 -6.68
C GLU A 57 -10.77 -4.88 -7.81
N LEU A 58 -9.58 -4.34 -7.51
CA LEU A 58 -8.47 -4.30 -8.47
C LEU A 58 -7.99 -5.70 -8.84
N ASP A 59 -7.81 -6.60 -7.86
CA ASP A 59 -7.42 -8.00 -8.09
C ASP A 59 -8.44 -8.74 -8.98
N GLU A 60 -9.74 -8.54 -8.74
CA GLU A 60 -10.81 -9.11 -9.58
C GLU A 60 -10.73 -8.61 -11.02
N LYS A 61 -10.50 -7.31 -11.23
CA LYS A 61 -10.31 -6.73 -12.58
C LYS A 61 -9.06 -7.27 -13.28
N LEU A 62 -7.96 -7.43 -12.56
CA LEU A 62 -6.71 -7.98 -13.13
C LEU A 62 -6.88 -9.43 -13.56
N LYS A 63 -7.63 -10.23 -12.79
CA LYS A 63 -7.95 -11.62 -13.16
C LYS A 63 -8.85 -11.71 -14.40
N ALA A 64 -9.87 -10.86 -14.48
CA ALA A 64 -10.75 -10.80 -15.65
C ALA A 64 -9.97 -10.46 -16.93
N GLN A 65 -9.07 -9.47 -16.86
CA GLN A 65 -8.21 -9.10 -18.00
C GLN A 65 -7.26 -10.21 -18.43
N LYS A 66 -6.71 -10.98 -17.49
CA LYS A 66 -5.89 -12.16 -17.83
C LYS A 66 -6.70 -13.22 -18.56
N GLN A 67 -7.92 -13.50 -18.11
CA GLN A 67 -8.79 -14.49 -18.74
C GLN A 67 -9.23 -14.07 -20.15
N GLU A 68 -9.45 -12.77 -20.40
CA GLU A 68 -9.74 -12.25 -21.74
C GLU A 68 -8.53 -12.33 -22.68
N GLN A 69 -7.30 -12.23 -22.18
CA GLN A 69 -6.07 -12.41 -22.96
C GLN A 69 -5.74 -13.87 -23.27
N GLU A 70 -6.14 -14.82 -22.43
CA GLU A 70 -5.93 -16.26 -22.65
C GLU A 70 -6.96 -16.89 -23.61
N GLN A 71 -8.04 -16.17 -23.96
CA GLN A 71 -9.08 -16.62 -24.91
C GLN A 71 -8.97 -16.01 -26.32
N GLN A 72 -7.94 -15.19 -26.60
CA GLN A 72 -7.59 -14.72 -27.95
C GLN A 72 -6.37 -15.48 -28.49
#